data_AF-A0A534UE19-F1
#
_entry.id   AF-A0A534UE19-F1
#
_cell.length_a   1.000
_cell.length_b   1.000
_cell.length_c   1.000
_cell.angle_alpha   90.00
_cell.angle_beta   90.00
_cell.angle_gamma   90.00
#
_symmetry.space_group_name_H-M   'P 1'
#
loop_
_entity.id
_entity.type
_entity.pdbx_description
1 polymer ?
#
loop_
_entity_poly.entity_id
_entity_poly.type
_entity_poly.pdbx_seq_one_letter_code
_entity_poly.pdbx_strand_id
1 'polypeptide(L)'
;MRPPFIQGAALRAVVKAALVAFLLAEGCSGSDCLTLAQEYADEVHNYALGCDPAAANPCGDQLPTIVYEQSPDGGLKLEALAANCTHAMNPARTAQAKQILNNYLSSDCKTFTVPICMPTSNRCSVQQPDGGWTCFD
;
A
#
# COMPACT_ATOMS: atom_id res chain seq x y z
N MET A 1 58.74 -56.11 -9.18
CA MET A 1 57.33 -56.48 -8.95
C MET A 1 56.46 -55.25 -9.24
N ARG A 2 55.21 -55.42 -9.71
CA ARG A 2 54.29 -54.33 -10.12
C ARG A 2 53.41 -53.86 -8.91
N PRO A 3 52.53 -52.83 -9.03
CA PRO A 3 52.20 -51.85 -7.97
C PRO A 3 50.92 -52.30 -7.21
N PRO A 4 49.82 -51.55 -6.89
CA PRO A 4 49.42 -50.13 -7.06
C PRO A 4 49.87 -49.26 -5.83
N PHE A 5 49.22 -48.20 -5.29
CA PHE A 5 47.95 -47.48 -5.56
C PHE A 5 48.08 -45.93 -5.36
N ILE A 6 47.01 -45.26 -4.92
CA ILE A 6 46.68 -43.81 -5.02
C ILE A 6 45.74 -43.47 -3.84
N GLN A 7 45.79 -42.25 -3.28
CA GLN A 7 44.64 -41.32 -3.03
C GLN A 7 44.85 -40.39 -1.81
N GLY A 8 44.51 -39.10 -1.99
CA GLY A 8 44.65 -38.05 -0.97
C GLY A 8 44.57 -36.65 -1.59
N ALA A 9 43.37 -36.23 -2.01
CA ALA A 9 43.13 -34.97 -2.72
C ALA A 9 42.92 -33.76 -1.79
N ALA A 10 42.74 -32.58 -2.40
CA ALA A 10 42.38 -31.24 -1.86
C ALA A 10 43.58 -30.30 -1.69
N LEU A 11 44.03 -29.59 -2.73
CA LEU A 11 43.33 -28.43 -3.32
C LEU A 11 42.93 -27.37 -2.26
N ARG A 12 43.85 -26.44 -1.96
CA ARG A 12 43.56 -25.17 -1.27
C ARG A 12 44.04 -23.97 -2.09
N ALA A 13 43.49 -23.87 -3.29
CA ALA A 13 43.32 -22.59 -3.98
C ALA A 13 41.83 -22.26 -3.94
N VAL A 14 41.44 -21.07 -3.50
CA VAL A 14 41.28 -19.89 -4.37
C VAL A 14 41.15 -18.66 -3.46
N VAL A 15 42.03 -17.67 -3.65
CA VAL A 15 41.83 -16.31 -3.14
C VAL A 15 40.63 -15.72 -3.88
N LYS A 16 39.42 -15.82 -3.33
CA LYS A 16 38.21 -15.27 -3.95
C LYS A 16 37.89 -13.89 -3.40
N ALA A 17 38.00 -12.92 -4.30
CA ALA A 17 37.47 -11.57 -4.20
C ALA A 17 36.11 -11.51 -3.49
N ALA A 18 36.11 -10.95 -2.28
CA ALA A 18 34.92 -10.71 -1.45
C ALA A 18 34.83 -9.24 -1.02
N LEU A 19 35.28 -8.32 -1.89
CA LEU A 19 35.43 -6.89 -1.58
C LEU A 19 34.99 -5.96 -2.73
N VAL A 20 34.23 -6.49 -3.70
CA VAL A 20 33.61 -5.72 -4.80
C VAL A 20 32.17 -6.20 -5.00
N ALA A 21 31.36 -6.09 -3.93
CA ALA A 21 29.93 -6.44 -3.94
C ALA A 21 29.08 -5.49 -3.07
N PHE A 22 29.60 -4.30 -2.75
CA PHE A 22 29.02 -3.39 -1.76
C PHE A 22 28.58 -2.02 -2.31
N LEU A 23 28.61 -1.83 -3.64
CA LEU A 23 28.41 -0.53 -4.31
C LEU A 23 27.56 -0.60 -5.60
N LEU A 24 26.72 -1.63 -5.77
CA LEU A 24 25.83 -1.79 -6.94
C LEU A 24 24.41 -2.26 -6.56
N ALA A 25 23.96 -1.93 -5.35
CA ALA A 25 22.59 -2.18 -4.88
C ALA A 25 21.80 -0.87 -4.62
N GLU A 26 22.30 0.26 -5.11
CA GLU A 26 21.51 1.50 -5.22
C GLU A 26 20.64 1.41 -6.48
N GLY A 27 19.42 0.93 -6.32
CA GLY A 27 18.44 0.84 -7.41
C GLY A 27 17.29 -0.11 -7.09
N CYS A 28 16.15 0.45 -6.67
CA CYS A 28 14.90 -0.26 -6.40
C CYS A 28 14.87 -1.19 -5.16
N SER A 29 15.30 -0.69 -3.99
CA SER A 29 14.68 -1.07 -2.70
C SER A 29 13.36 -0.32 -2.46
N GLY A 30 12.63 0.01 -3.52
CA GLY A 30 11.31 0.61 -3.43
C GLY A 30 10.30 -0.49 -3.14
N SER A 31 9.62 -0.40 -2.00
CA SER A 31 8.32 -1.03 -1.80
C SER A 31 7.47 -0.78 -3.04
N ASP A 32 6.80 -1.79 -3.59
CA ASP A 32 5.94 -1.55 -4.75
C ASP A 32 4.79 -0.61 -4.35
N CYS A 33 4.88 0.64 -4.79
CA CYS A 33 3.91 1.68 -4.48
C CYS A 33 2.51 1.30 -4.98
N LEU A 34 2.40 0.51 -6.06
CA LEU A 34 1.09 0.03 -6.53
C LEU A 34 0.52 -1.00 -5.56
N THR A 35 1.33 -1.95 -5.08
CA THR A 35 0.94 -2.88 -4.01
C THR A 35 0.51 -2.14 -2.74
N LEU A 36 1.29 -1.17 -2.24
CA LEU A 36 0.92 -0.42 -1.03
C LEU A 36 -0.35 0.44 -1.21
N ALA A 37 -0.54 1.06 -2.38
CA ALA A 37 -1.78 1.77 -2.67
C ALA A 37 -2.98 0.82 -2.80
N GLN A 38 -2.77 -0.40 -3.31
CA GLN A 38 -3.81 -1.41 -3.44
C GLN A 38 -4.21 -1.97 -2.07
N GLU A 39 -3.24 -2.30 -1.21
CA GLU A 39 -3.49 -2.69 0.19
C GLU A 39 -4.27 -1.60 0.94
N TYR A 40 -3.91 -0.33 0.74
CA TYR A 40 -4.64 0.81 1.31
C TYR A 40 -6.08 0.90 0.76
N ALA A 41 -6.25 0.75 -0.55
CA ALA A 41 -7.56 0.80 -1.19
C ALA A 41 -8.48 -0.35 -0.72
N ASP A 42 -7.93 -1.56 -0.61
CA ASP A 42 -8.65 -2.74 -0.13
C ASP A 42 -9.04 -2.61 1.34
N GLU A 43 -8.15 -2.09 2.21
CA GLU A 43 -8.47 -1.82 3.61
C GLU A 43 -9.56 -0.73 3.75
N VAL A 44 -9.46 0.34 2.96
CA VAL A 44 -10.45 1.42 2.98
C VAL A 44 -11.83 0.91 2.54
N HIS A 45 -11.90 0.24 1.39
CA HIS A 45 -13.16 -0.22 0.81
C HIS A 45 -13.82 -1.36 1.59
N ASN A 46 -13.04 -2.32 2.08
CA ASN A 46 -13.58 -3.48 2.79
C ASN A 46 -13.82 -3.25 4.28
N TYR A 47 -13.19 -2.23 4.90
CA TYR A 47 -13.23 -2.05 6.35
C TYR A 47 -13.39 -0.61 6.84
N ALA A 48 -12.51 0.33 6.45
CA ALA A 48 -12.45 1.66 7.08
C ALA A 48 -13.70 2.53 6.85
N LEU A 49 -14.41 2.33 5.74
CA LEU A 49 -15.68 3.00 5.42
C LEU A 49 -16.87 2.54 6.27
N GLY A 50 -16.79 1.37 6.93
CA GLY A 50 -17.92 0.77 7.65
C GLY A 50 -18.34 1.61 8.86
N CYS A 51 -19.57 2.11 8.86
CA CYS A 51 -20.05 3.14 9.77
C CYS A 51 -20.97 2.59 10.89
N ASP A 52 -20.91 3.20 12.08
CA ASP A 52 -21.86 2.93 13.17
C ASP A 52 -22.71 4.19 13.44
N PRO A 53 -23.99 4.24 13.04
CA PRO A 53 -24.82 5.44 13.21
C PRO A 53 -25.17 5.76 14.67
N ALA A 54 -24.89 4.86 15.63
CA ALA A 54 -25.05 5.13 17.05
C ALA A 54 -23.81 5.79 17.69
N ALA A 55 -22.67 5.81 17.00
CA ALA A 55 -21.47 6.45 17.50
C ALA A 55 -21.58 8.00 17.47
N ALA A 56 -20.99 8.67 18.46
CA ALA A 56 -21.02 10.14 18.55
C ALA A 56 -20.17 10.85 17.46
N ASN A 57 -19.26 10.13 16.81
CA ASN A 57 -18.35 10.65 15.78
C ASN A 57 -18.13 9.59 14.67
N PRO A 58 -19.19 9.21 13.94
CA PRO A 58 -19.23 7.96 13.20
C PRO A 58 -18.34 7.94 11.95
N CYS A 59 -18.02 9.12 11.40
CA CYS A 59 -17.17 9.34 10.22
C CYS A 59 -16.20 10.51 10.42
N GLY A 60 -15.69 10.67 11.64
CA GLY A 60 -14.88 11.83 12.02
C GLY A 60 -13.39 11.73 11.75
N ASP A 61 -12.92 10.64 11.13
CA ASP A 61 -11.55 10.51 10.65
C ASP A 61 -11.50 10.87 9.16
N GLN A 62 -10.35 11.32 8.68
CA GLN A 62 -10.12 11.66 7.28
C GLN A 62 -8.85 10.97 6.79
N LEU A 63 -8.93 10.28 5.65
CA LEU A 63 -7.79 9.64 4.99
C LEU A 63 -7.77 10.01 3.49
N PRO A 64 -6.60 10.04 2.82
CA PRO A 64 -6.48 10.37 1.40
C PRO A 64 -7.45 9.61 0.49
N THR A 65 -8.06 10.34 -0.44
CA THR A 65 -8.91 9.73 -1.48
C THR A 65 -8.04 8.88 -2.42
N ILE A 66 -8.58 7.74 -2.87
CA ILE A 66 -7.92 6.85 -3.81
C ILE A 66 -8.13 7.38 -5.25
N VAL A 67 -7.07 7.46 -6.05
CA VAL A 67 -7.12 7.96 -7.43
C VAL A 67 -7.10 6.78 -8.40
N TYR A 68 -8.13 6.72 -9.26
CA TYR A 68 -8.27 5.73 -10.31
C TYR A 68 -8.19 6.40 -11.69
N GLU A 69 -7.34 5.84 -12.56
CA GLU A 69 -7.34 6.10 -14.00
C GLU A 69 -8.52 5.33 -14.63
N GLN A 70 -9.40 6.02 -15.36
CA GLN A 70 -10.45 5.37 -16.14
C GLN A 70 -9.94 5.08 -17.56
N SER A 71 -9.89 3.80 -17.90
CA SER A 71 -9.55 3.30 -19.23
C SER A 71 -10.68 3.54 -20.25
N PRO A 72 -10.39 3.59 -21.57
CA PRO A 72 -11.40 3.86 -22.61
C PRO A 72 -12.53 2.83 -22.72
N ASP A 73 -12.35 1.63 -22.15
CA ASP A 73 -13.35 0.56 -22.04
C ASP A 73 -14.24 0.69 -20.79
N GLY A 74 -14.01 1.72 -19.95
CA GLY A 74 -14.68 1.94 -18.68
C GLY A 74 -14.02 1.27 -17.47
N GLY A 75 -12.94 0.51 -17.66
CA GLY A 75 -12.18 -0.11 -16.57
C GLY A 75 -11.54 0.94 -15.65
N LEU A 76 -11.49 0.65 -14.35
CA LEU A 76 -10.79 1.49 -13.38
C LEU A 76 -9.46 0.83 -12.99
N LYS A 77 -8.37 1.58 -13.11
CA LYS A 77 -7.03 1.16 -12.71
C LYS A 77 -6.53 2.07 -11.59
N LEU A 78 -6.08 1.48 -10.49
CA LEU A 78 -5.46 2.22 -9.39
C LEU A 78 -4.22 2.97 -9.91
N GLU A 79 -4.18 4.29 -9.71
CA GLU A 79 -3.03 5.12 -10.10
C GLU A 79 -2.21 5.54 -8.89
N ALA A 80 -2.85 6.14 -7.88
CA ALA A 80 -2.16 6.73 -6.72
C ALA A 80 -3.13 7.10 -5.58
N LEU A 81 -2.61 7.79 -4.56
CA LEU A 81 -3.39 8.46 -3.51
C LEU A 81 -3.41 9.98 -3.73
N ALA A 82 -4.51 10.63 -3.36
CA ALA A 82 -4.67 12.08 -3.46
C ALA A 82 -3.81 12.82 -2.41
N ALA A 83 -3.14 13.90 -2.83
CA ALA A 83 -2.31 14.72 -1.94
C ALA A 83 -3.14 15.74 -1.14
N ASN A 84 -4.29 16.16 -1.67
CA ASN A 84 -5.08 17.30 -1.20
C ASN A 84 -6.57 17.00 -0.96
N CYS A 85 -7.04 15.80 -1.32
CA CYS A 85 -8.40 15.36 -1.06
C CYS A 85 -8.40 14.16 -0.11
N THR A 86 -9.40 14.13 0.77
CA THR A 86 -9.61 13.08 1.77
C THR A 86 -11.05 12.62 1.74
N HIS A 87 -11.29 11.36 2.10
CA HIS A 87 -12.62 10.81 2.28
C HIS A 87 -12.91 10.61 3.79
N ALA A 88 -14.17 10.76 4.19
CA ALA A 88 -14.61 10.54 5.58
C ALA A 88 -14.53 9.05 5.97
N MET A 89 -14.05 8.73 7.18
CA MET A 89 -13.79 7.35 7.63
C MET A 89 -14.22 7.13 9.08
N ASN A 90 -14.55 5.89 9.44
CA ASN A 90 -14.89 5.53 10.82
C ASN A 90 -13.62 5.50 11.69
N PRO A 91 -13.50 6.36 12.73
CA PRO A 91 -12.28 6.44 13.56
C PRO A 91 -11.91 5.13 14.27
N ALA A 92 -12.88 4.24 14.52
CA ALA A 92 -12.62 2.94 15.13
C ALA A 92 -12.02 1.91 14.15
N ARG A 93 -11.96 2.23 12.85
CA ARG A 93 -11.57 1.31 11.76
C ARG A 93 -10.43 1.81 10.88
N THR A 94 -9.82 2.96 11.19
CA THR A 94 -8.76 3.55 10.35
C THR A 94 -7.34 3.11 10.68
N ALA A 95 -7.11 2.40 11.78
CA ALA A 95 -5.75 2.15 12.29
C ALA A 95 -4.85 1.43 11.28
N GLN A 96 -5.36 0.39 10.62
CA GLN A 96 -4.63 -0.38 9.60
C GLN A 96 -4.43 0.44 8.31
N ALA A 97 -5.46 1.15 7.83
CA ALA A 97 -5.35 2.05 6.68
C ALA A 97 -4.30 3.16 6.91
N LYS A 98 -4.26 3.74 8.12
CA LYS A 98 -3.23 4.72 8.54
C LYS A 98 -1.83 4.12 8.54
N GLN A 99 -1.66 2.87 8.97
CA GLN A 99 -0.38 2.18 8.93
C GLN A 99 0.10 1.95 7.48
N ILE A 100 -0.77 1.47 6.59
CA ILE A 100 -0.43 1.25 5.17
C ILE A 100 -0.11 2.58 4.48
N LEU A 101 -0.89 3.64 4.75
CA LEU A 101 -0.62 4.99 4.27
C LEU A 101 0.75 5.51 4.74
N ASN A 102 1.11 5.30 6.01
CA ASN A 102 2.41 5.71 6.52
C ASN A 102 3.55 4.96 5.80
N ASN A 103 3.38 3.66 5.52
CA ASN A 103 4.36 2.88 4.74
C ASN A 103 4.50 3.41 3.30
N TYR A 104 3.38 3.75 2.65
CA TYR A 104 3.34 4.35 1.31
C TYR A 104 4.10 5.67 1.27
N LEU A 105 3.82 6.57 2.22
CA LEU A 105 4.49 7.88 2.32
C LEU A 105 5.97 7.74 2.69
N SER A 106 6.35 6.77 3.54
CA SER A 106 7.76 6.52 3.90
C SER A 106 8.57 5.83 2.80
N SER A 107 7.91 5.29 1.78
CA SER A 107 8.55 4.67 0.61
C SER A 107 8.71 5.65 -0.58
N ASP A 108 8.58 6.96 -0.32
CA ASP A 108 8.63 8.04 -1.31
C ASP A 108 7.64 7.86 -2.49
N CYS A 109 6.50 7.21 -2.25
CA CYS A 109 5.49 6.97 -3.27
C CYS A 109 4.76 8.26 -3.71
N LYS A 110 4.48 8.37 -5.02
CA LYS A 110 3.90 9.57 -5.63
C LYS A 110 2.44 9.77 -5.26
N THR A 111 2.11 10.92 -4.68
CA THR A 111 0.72 11.40 -4.55
C THR A 111 0.36 12.38 -5.68
N PHE A 112 -0.94 12.53 -5.95
CA PHE A 112 -1.46 13.39 -7.02
C PHE A 112 -2.37 14.48 -6.47
N THR A 113 -2.23 15.70 -6.99
CA THR A 113 -3.17 16.80 -6.69
C THR A 113 -4.41 16.63 -7.55
N VAL A 114 -5.55 16.36 -6.90
CA VAL A 114 -6.86 16.24 -7.56
C VAL A 114 -7.50 17.64 -7.62
N PRO A 115 -8.02 18.09 -8.78
CA PRO A 115 -8.45 19.48 -8.96
C PRO A 115 -9.74 19.86 -8.20
N ILE A 116 -10.54 18.86 -7.81
CA ILE A 116 -11.81 19.06 -7.09
C ILE A 116 -11.87 18.01 -5.96
N CYS A 117 -12.01 18.48 -4.72
CA CYS A 117 -12.29 17.63 -3.57
C CYS A 117 -13.77 17.76 -3.20
N MET A 118 -14.43 16.65 -2.86
CA MET A 118 -15.73 16.68 -2.21
C MET A 118 -15.56 17.08 -0.73
N PRO A 119 -16.49 17.86 -0.15
CA PRO A 119 -16.44 18.19 1.27
C PRO A 119 -16.89 16.98 2.09
N THR A 120 -16.00 16.42 2.91
CA THR A 120 -16.31 15.28 3.80
C THR A 120 -17.39 15.60 4.83
N SER A 121 -18.21 14.63 5.20
CA SER A 121 -19.24 14.79 6.23
C SER A 121 -19.23 13.71 7.30
N ASN A 122 -19.43 14.12 8.57
CA ASN A 122 -19.44 13.22 9.71
C ASN A 122 -20.82 12.54 9.89
N ARG A 123 -21.22 11.70 8.93
CA ARG A 123 -22.52 11.00 8.91
C ARG A 123 -22.40 9.65 8.22
N CYS A 124 -23.15 8.67 8.72
CA CYS A 124 -23.39 7.45 7.96
C CYS A 124 -24.39 7.68 6.82
N SER A 125 -24.22 6.94 5.74
CA SER A 125 -25.14 6.82 4.60
C SER A 125 -25.49 5.35 4.37
N VAL A 126 -26.66 5.06 3.81
CA VAL A 126 -26.97 3.71 3.29
C VAL A 126 -26.75 3.74 1.80
N GLN A 127 -25.63 3.16 1.34
CA GLN A 127 -25.32 3.03 -0.09
C GLN A 127 -25.67 1.65 -0.66
N GLN A 128 -25.78 0.62 0.19
CA GLN A 128 -26.04 -0.75 -0.25
C GLN A 128 -27.43 -1.25 0.19
N PRO A 129 -28.13 -2.06 -0.64
CA PRO A 129 -29.47 -2.58 -0.32
C PRO A 129 -29.53 -3.57 0.85
N ASP A 130 -28.37 -4.05 1.33
CA ASP A 130 -28.22 -4.92 2.49
C ASP A 130 -28.42 -4.19 3.84
N GLY A 131 -28.51 -2.85 3.81
CA GLY A 131 -28.60 -2.00 5.00
C GLY A 131 -27.23 -1.61 5.59
N GLY A 132 -26.13 -1.88 4.87
CA GLY A 132 -24.79 -1.46 5.24
C GLY A 132 -24.66 0.06 5.32
N TRP A 133 -24.27 0.54 6.50
CA TRP A 133 -23.96 1.95 6.73
C TRP A 133 -22.49 2.22 6.39
N THR A 134 -22.24 3.19 5.51
CA THR A 134 -20.90 3.63 5.12
C THR A 134 -20.73 5.12 5.34
N CYS A 135 -19.50 5.55 5.62
CA CYS A 135 -19.12 6.95 5.52
C CYS A 135 -19.24 7.44 4.07
N PHE A 136 -19.58 8.71 3.91
CA PHE A 136 -19.76 9.38 2.62
C PHE A 136 -19.09 10.76 2.68
N ASP A 137 -18.72 11.29 1.52
CA ASP A 137 -18.24 12.66 1.39
C ASP A 137 -19.40 13.68 1.43
#